data_AF-A0A9W9CBI6-F1
#
_entry.id   AF-A0A9W9CBI6-F1
#
_cell.length_a   1.000
_cell.length_b   1.000
_cell.length_c   1.000
_cell.angle_alpha   90.00
_cell.angle_beta   90.00
_cell.angle_gamma   90.00
#
_symmetry.space_group_name_H-M   'P 1'
#
loop_
_entity.id
_entity.type
_entity.pdbx_description
1 polymer ?
#
loop_
_entity_poly.entity_id
_entity_poly.type
_entity_poly.pdbx_seq_one_letter_code
_entity_poly.pdbx_strand_id
1 'polypeptide(L)'
;MKYSIVLPLLATTVLAAPLEPRQDTCKVPTSFPTTANSKLPNPFKFFDGTDVKTKADYECKNKEVLAALQAQELGTFPPKPSTFSATYSGGTLSFTAGEGGKSISFSVSIKGNTGSSVPAIIAYGGASIPIPSGVATITFNNDQMGQQSGQSSRGKGKFYDLYGSGHSAGALTAWAWGVDRVMDALEATTGHNIDTKRVGVTGCSRNGKGAFVAAALVNRIALGIPQESGSGGAACWRISDSEKAKGKNIQTSSQIVGENVWFSPAFNAFSTKANTLSTDHHQLAGMVAPRGLIVIENEIDWLGPVSTTACMKAGRLIYKALGVPDNMGFTGSGNHNHCSFPSNQQSDLTAYINRFLLNTGGSTANIEKGPTADVASYIDWTAPTLS
;
A
#
# COMPACT_ATOMS: atom_id res chain seq x y z
N MET A 1 -64.31 13.41 11.17
CA MET A 1 -63.00 13.83 11.72
C MET A 1 -61.94 12.87 11.20
N LYS A 2 -61.05 13.32 10.31
CA LYS A 2 -59.87 12.56 9.86
C LYS A 2 -58.64 13.38 10.27
N TYR A 3 -57.82 12.84 11.15
CA TYR A 3 -56.56 13.48 11.57
C TYR A 3 -55.45 12.98 10.64
N SER A 4 -54.89 13.90 9.84
CA SER A 4 -53.62 13.69 9.14
C SER A 4 -52.48 14.00 10.10
N ILE A 5 -51.66 12.99 10.41
CA ILE A 5 -50.39 13.19 11.12
C ILE A 5 -49.33 13.45 10.05
N VAL A 6 -48.85 14.70 9.99
CA VAL A 6 -47.68 15.08 9.21
C VAL A 6 -46.47 14.94 10.12
N LEU A 7 -45.59 13.98 9.83
CA LEU A 7 -44.30 13.83 10.49
C LEU A 7 -43.26 14.66 9.72
N PRO A 8 -42.58 15.65 10.33
CA PRO A 8 -41.52 16.36 9.64
C PRO A 8 -40.26 15.48 9.64
N LEU A 9 -39.77 15.13 8.44
CA LEU A 9 -38.41 14.61 8.28
C LEU A 9 -37.42 15.72 8.63
N LEU A 10 -36.77 15.64 9.80
CA LEU A 10 -35.57 16.43 10.05
C LEU A 10 -34.44 15.87 9.17
N ALA A 11 -34.15 16.56 8.07
CA ALA A 11 -32.92 16.36 7.32
C ALA A 11 -31.75 16.87 8.17
N THR A 12 -31.03 15.97 8.82
CA THR A 12 -29.74 16.29 9.45
C THR A 12 -28.71 16.48 8.34
N THR A 13 -28.45 17.73 7.98
CA THR A 13 -27.26 18.11 7.23
C THR A 13 -26.05 17.83 8.11
N VAL A 14 -25.29 16.78 7.80
CA VAL A 14 -23.96 16.57 8.36
C VAL A 14 -23.06 17.63 7.73
N LEU A 15 -22.89 18.77 8.40
CA LEU A 15 -21.83 19.71 8.05
C LEU A 15 -20.51 18.99 8.27
N ALA A 16 -19.79 18.69 7.19
CA ALA A 16 -18.40 18.31 7.27
C ALA A 16 -17.64 19.46 7.94
N ALA A 17 -17.13 19.21 9.15
CA ALA A 17 -16.24 20.15 9.81
C ALA A 17 -14.98 20.35 8.93
N PRO A 18 -14.45 21.58 8.81
CA PRO A 18 -13.21 21.82 8.07
C PRO A 18 -12.08 21.03 8.73
N LEU A 19 -11.40 20.18 7.95
CA LEU A 19 -10.15 19.54 8.34
C LEU A 19 -9.00 20.53 8.12
N GLU A 20 -8.74 21.39 9.10
CA GLU A 20 -7.48 22.14 9.27
C GLU A 20 -7.19 22.35 10.78
N PRO A 21 -5.92 22.45 11.19
CA PRO A 21 -5.22 21.32 11.79
C PRO A 21 -5.19 21.37 13.33
N ARG A 22 -5.57 20.28 13.99
CA ARG A 22 -4.88 19.91 15.25
C ARG A 22 -3.58 19.22 14.86
N GLN A 23 -2.60 20.00 14.41
CA GLN A 23 -1.20 19.59 14.43
C GLN A 23 -0.74 19.58 15.90
N ASP A 24 -1.19 18.58 16.65
CA ASP A 24 -0.38 18.14 17.79
C ASP A 24 0.90 17.55 17.18
N THR A 25 2.03 18.13 17.57
CA THR A 25 3.37 17.87 17.04
C THR A 25 3.77 16.43 17.34
N CYS A 26 3.38 15.48 16.48
CA CYS A 26 3.87 14.11 16.55
C CYS A 26 5.41 14.15 16.62
N LYS A 27 5.98 13.67 17.72
CA LYS A 27 7.44 13.57 17.87
C LYS A 27 7.91 12.34 17.13
N VAL A 28 8.34 12.52 15.87
CA VAL A 28 8.92 11.44 15.08
C VAL A 28 10.40 11.32 15.45
N PRO A 29 10.86 10.16 15.95
CA PRO A 29 12.26 9.98 16.31
C PRO A 29 13.15 9.93 15.06
N THR A 30 14.41 10.31 15.21
CA THR A 30 15.43 10.27 14.14
C THR A 30 16.30 9.00 14.21
N SER A 31 16.16 8.22 15.28
CA SER A 31 16.77 6.91 15.46
C SER A 31 15.69 5.89 15.84
N PHE A 32 15.89 4.64 15.46
CA PHE A 32 14.88 3.60 15.60
C PHE A 32 15.45 2.36 16.29
N PRO A 33 14.69 1.68 17.17
CA PRO A 33 15.19 0.55 17.93
C PRO A 33 15.65 -0.61 17.04
N THR A 34 16.87 -1.10 17.23
CA THR A 34 17.39 -2.27 16.51
C THR A 34 17.54 -3.51 17.40
N THR A 35 16.96 -3.46 18.60
CA THR A 35 16.95 -4.58 19.53
C THR A 35 16.18 -5.75 18.92
N ALA A 36 16.73 -6.95 19.06
CA ALA A 36 16.11 -8.16 18.54
C ALA A 36 14.73 -8.40 19.18
N ASN A 37 13.70 -8.47 18.34
CA ASN A 37 12.35 -8.90 18.67
C ASN A 37 11.92 -9.98 17.68
N SER A 38 11.72 -11.21 18.16
CA SER A 38 11.28 -12.34 17.34
C SER A 38 9.79 -12.33 17.00
N LYS A 39 8.99 -11.54 17.73
CA LYS A 39 7.56 -11.30 17.48
C LYS A 39 7.37 -10.10 16.55
N LEU A 40 6.18 -9.96 15.99
CA LEU A 40 5.81 -8.79 15.19
C LEU A 40 5.75 -7.54 16.08
N PRO A 41 6.43 -6.43 15.71
CA PRO A 41 6.39 -5.18 16.45
C PRO A 41 4.96 -4.70 16.76
N ASN A 42 4.73 -4.25 18.00
CA ASN A 42 3.41 -3.81 18.46
C ASN A 42 3.01 -2.48 17.77
N PRO A 43 1.93 -2.45 16.95
CA PRO A 43 1.48 -1.22 16.30
C PRO A 43 0.81 -0.24 17.26
N PHE A 44 0.55 -0.64 18.51
CA PHE A 44 -0.12 0.16 19.54
C PHE A 44 0.83 0.65 20.63
N LYS A 45 2.14 0.64 20.36
CA LYS A 45 3.17 1.19 21.24
C LYS A 45 4.18 2.01 20.44
N PHE A 46 4.43 3.24 20.84
CA PHE A 46 5.50 4.07 20.29
C PHE A 46 6.87 3.48 20.63
N PHE A 47 7.91 3.86 19.88
CA PHE A 47 9.27 3.38 20.11
C PHE A 47 9.87 3.86 21.43
N ASP A 48 9.35 4.94 22.01
CA ASP A 48 9.69 5.39 23.37
C ASP A 48 8.98 4.59 24.47
N GLY A 49 8.10 3.65 24.10
CA GLY A 49 7.35 2.80 25.02
C GLY A 49 5.97 3.33 25.41
N THR A 50 5.58 4.53 24.97
CA THR A 50 4.26 5.11 25.23
C THR A 50 3.17 4.31 24.49
N ASP A 51 1.99 4.15 25.09
CA ASP A 51 0.88 3.43 24.46
C ASP A 51 0.11 4.33 23.48
N VAL A 52 -0.36 3.74 22.38
CA VAL A 52 -1.28 4.36 21.42
C VAL A 52 -2.71 4.12 21.90
N LYS A 53 -3.44 5.18 22.29
CA LYS A 53 -4.77 5.07 22.92
C LYS A 53 -5.90 5.61 22.04
N THR A 54 -5.61 6.61 21.24
CA THR A 54 -6.59 7.30 20.38
C THR A 54 -6.28 7.10 18.89
N LYS A 55 -7.26 7.40 18.03
CA LYS A 55 -7.02 7.43 16.57
C LYS A 55 -5.97 8.48 16.19
N ALA A 56 -5.93 9.62 16.88
CA ALA A 56 -4.92 10.66 16.68
C ALA A 56 -3.50 10.18 17.09
N ASP A 57 -3.39 9.41 18.18
CA ASP A 57 -2.12 8.77 18.54
C ASP A 57 -1.65 7.82 17.43
N TYR A 58 -2.59 7.08 16.83
CA TYR A 58 -2.26 6.16 15.74
C TYR A 58 -1.78 6.90 14.49
N GLU A 59 -2.32 8.08 14.17
CA GLU A 59 -1.77 8.94 13.11
C GLU A 59 -0.32 9.34 13.39
N CYS A 60 0.03 9.68 14.65
CA CYS A 60 1.41 9.93 15.04
C CYS A 60 2.28 8.67 14.98
N LYS A 61 1.75 7.51 15.42
CA LYS A 61 2.46 6.23 15.33
C LYS A 61 2.74 5.85 13.89
N ASN A 62 1.83 6.11 12.97
CA ASN A 62 2.04 5.88 11.54
C ASN A 62 3.17 6.74 10.97
N LYS A 63 3.35 7.98 11.44
CA LYS A 63 4.51 8.81 11.05
C LYS A 63 5.83 8.24 11.57
N GLU A 64 5.84 7.69 12.78
CA GLU A 64 7.01 7.00 13.36
C GLU A 64 7.36 5.71 12.59
N VAL A 65 6.34 4.90 12.27
CA VAL A 65 6.50 3.68 11.43
C VAL A 65 7.03 4.05 10.05
N LEU A 66 6.46 5.07 9.40
CA LEU A 66 6.92 5.55 8.10
C LEU A 66 8.38 5.98 8.15
N ALA A 67 8.79 6.71 9.18
CA ALA A 67 10.18 7.15 9.33
C ALA A 67 11.13 5.97 9.54
N ALA A 68 10.74 4.96 10.32
CA ALA A 68 11.52 3.72 10.48
C ALA A 68 11.62 2.92 9.18
N LEU A 69 10.51 2.74 8.46
CA LEU A 69 10.51 2.08 7.15
C LEU A 69 11.42 2.80 6.17
N GLN A 70 11.37 4.12 6.07
CA GLN A 70 12.27 4.88 5.21
C GLN A 70 13.74 4.75 5.64
N ALA A 71 14.04 4.79 6.94
CA ALA A 71 15.41 4.74 7.44
C ALA A 71 16.04 3.35 7.34
N GLN A 72 15.26 2.27 7.48
CA GLN A 72 15.77 0.91 7.59
C GLN A 72 15.49 0.05 6.36
N GLU A 73 14.50 0.37 5.53
CA GLU A 73 14.03 -0.54 4.48
C GLU A 73 13.79 0.14 3.11
N LEU A 74 12.92 1.15 3.06
CA LEU A 74 12.40 1.73 1.82
C LEU A 74 13.28 2.87 1.27
N GLY A 75 14.08 3.52 2.11
CA GLY A 75 14.79 4.74 1.77
C GLY A 75 13.86 5.96 1.75
N THR A 76 14.43 7.14 1.52
CA THR A 76 13.69 8.40 1.58
C THR A 76 12.61 8.46 0.50
N PHE A 77 11.38 8.81 0.88
CA PHE A 77 10.27 9.14 -0.02
C PHE A 77 10.19 10.67 -0.16
N PRO A 78 10.69 11.26 -1.26
CA PRO A 78 10.74 12.72 -1.39
C PRO A 78 9.34 13.34 -1.50
N PRO A 79 9.19 14.63 -1.12
CA PRO A 79 7.94 15.35 -1.35
C PRO A 79 7.70 15.61 -2.84
N LYS A 80 6.61 16.34 -3.13
CA LYS A 80 6.35 16.89 -4.47
C LYS A 80 7.57 17.71 -4.95
N PRO A 81 8.01 17.54 -6.21
CA PRO A 81 9.17 18.24 -6.76
C PRO A 81 8.92 19.76 -6.83
N SER A 82 10.01 20.52 -6.81
CA SER A 82 10.00 21.99 -6.83
C SER A 82 9.29 22.59 -8.04
N THR A 83 9.35 21.94 -9.20
CA THR A 83 8.56 22.32 -10.37
C THR A 83 7.77 21.14 -10.92
N PHE A 84 6.55 21.41 -11.39
CA PHE A 84 5.64 20.39 -11.90
C PHE A 84 4.70 20.98 -12.95
N SER A 85 4.56 20.30 -14.09
CA SER A 85 3.54 20.59 -15.10
C SER A 85 2.97 19.30 -15.66
N ALA A 86 1.72 19.32 -16.10
CA ALA A 86 1.03 18.14 -16.62
C ALA A 86 0.14 18.50 -17.81
N THR A 87 -0.03 17.53 -18.71
CA THR A 87 -0.91 17.62 -19.86
C THR A 87 -1.66 16.31 -20.05
N TYR A 88 -2.89 16.40 -20.55
CA TYR A 88 -3.66 15.24 -20.97
C TYR A 88 -4.10 15.43 -22.42
N SER A 89 -3.78 14.47 -23.28
CA SER A 89 -4.19 14.48 -24.69
C SER A 89 -4.21 13.06 -25.24
N GLY A 90 -5.23 12.74 -26.05
CA GLY A 90 -5.33 11.47 -26.77
C GLY A 90 -5.26 10.22 -25.87
N GLY A 91 -5.84 10.26 -24.67
CA GLY A 91 -5.79 9.13 -23.72
C GLY A 91 -4.46 8.99 -22.99
N THR A 92 -3.52 9.93 -23.15
CA THR A 92 -2.22 9.92 -22.49
C THR A 92 -2.14 11.09 -21.51
N LEU A 93 -1.86 10.79 -20.25
CA LEU A 93 -1.53 11.77 -19.22
C LEU A 93 -0.01 11.83 -19.10
N SER A 94 0.56 13.02 -19.25
CA SER A 94 1.99 13.26 -19.15
C SER A 94 2.27 14.30 -18.08
N PHE A 95 3.40 14.17 -17.38
CA PHE A 95 3.91 15.21 -16.50
C PHE A 95 5.41 15.45 -16.73
N THR A 96 5.85 16.65 -16.39
CA THR A 96 7.25 17.03 -16.25
C THR A 96 7.50 17.47 -14.82
N ALA A 97 8.51 16.89 -14.18
CA ALA A 97 8.90 17.15 -12.80
C ALA A 97 10.35 17.66 -12.76
N GLY A 98 10.60 18.75 -12.04
CA GLY A 98 11.94 19.32 -11.91
C GLY A 98 12.34 19.58 -10.46
N GLU A 99 13.58 19.24 -10.15
CA GLU A 99 14.16 19.28 -8.81
C GLU A 99 15.68 19.48 -8.90
N GLY A 100 16.26 20.32 -8.05
CA GLY A 100 17.72 20.55 -8.03
C GLY A 100 18.35 20.90 -9.39
N GLY A 101 17.62 21.63 -10.25
CA GLY A 101 18.08 22.00 -11.61
C GLY A 101 17.99 20.88 -12.65
N LYS A 102 17.48 19.69 -12.30
CA LYS A 102 17.21 18.58 -13.22
C LYS A 102 15.72 18.49 -13.52
N SER A 103 15.38 17.82 -14.62
CA SER A 103 13.99 17.62 -15.04
C SER A 103 13.80 16.27 -15.72
N ILE A 104 12.65 15.64 -15.49
CA ILE A 104 12.22 14.42 -16.16
C ILE A 104 10.78 14.56 -16.64
N SER A 105 10.45 13.89 -17.76
CA SER A 105 9.07 13.73 -18.22
C SER A 105 8.66 12.27 -18.19
N PHE A 106 7.41 11.99 -17.82
CA PHE A 106 6.83 10.65 -17.75
C PHE A 106 5.37 10.67 -18.20
N SER A 107 4.90 9.56 -18.76
CA SER A 107 3.55 9.45 -19.30
C SER A 107 2.91 8.13 -18.90
N VAL A 108 1.59 8.16 -18.68
CA VAL A 108 0.73 6.99 -18.49
C VAL A 108 -0.42 7.00 -19.49
N SER A 109 -0.83 5.81 -19.93
CA SER A 109 -2.03 5.65 -20.76
C SER A 109 -3.26 5.43 -19.88
N ILE A 110 -4.36 6.08 -20.21
CA ILE A 110 -5.67 5.91 -19.59
C ILE A 110 -6.60 5.23 -20.58
N LYS A 111 -7.26 4.15 -20.17
CA LYS A 111 -8.26 3.42 -20.97
C LYS A 111 -9.54 3.18 -20.16
N GLY A 112 -10.69 3.07 -20.84
CA GLY A 112 -11.98 2.77 -20.21
C GLY A 112 -12.66 3.95 -19.51
N ASN A 113 -12.21 5.18 -19.76
CA ASN A 113 -12.71 6.43 -19.18
C ASN A 113 -13.87 7.06 -19.99
N THR A 114 -14.83 6.24 -20.43
CA THR A 114 -15.92 6.65 -21.33
C THR A 114 -17.11 7.35 -20.65
N GLY A 115 -17.14 7.38 -19.31
CA GLY A 115 -18.18 8.05 -18.53
C GLY A 115 -17.78 9.45 -18.04
N SER A 116 -18.66 10.08 -17.26
CA SER A 116 -18.36 11.29 -16.48
C SER A 116 -17.96 10.90 -15.06
N SER A 117 -16.82 11.40 -14.58
CA SER A 117 -16.30 11.09 -13.23
C SER A 117 -16.18 9.57 -13.00
N VAL A 118 -15.24 8.94 -13.69
CA VAL A 118 -14.98 7.50 -13.70
C VAL A 118 -13.91 7.18 -12.66
N PRO A 119 -14.09 6.19 -11.76
CA PRO A 119 -13.00 5.69 -10.93
C PRO A 119 -11.90 5.08 -11.79
N ALA A 120 -10.70 4.97 -11.25
CA ALA A 120 -9.58 4.36 -11.97
C ALA A 120 -8.79 3.38 -11.09
N ILE A 121 -8.09 2.46 -11.73
CA ILE A 121 -7.06 1.64 -11.10
C ILE A 121 -5.74 1.87 -11.83
N ILE A 122 -4.72 2.31 -11.09
CA ILE A 122 -3.33 2.38 -11.55
C ILE A 122 -2.74 0.99 -11.50
N ALA A 123 -2.37 0.44 -12.65
CA ALA A 123 -1.81 -0.90 -12.79
C ALA A 123 -0.31 -0.83 -13.10
N TYR A 124 0.51 -1.37 -12.20
CA TYR A 124 1.97 -1.43 -12.35
C TYR A 124 2.37 -2.40 -13.46
N GLY A 125 2.93 -1.88 -14.55
CA GLY A 125 3.26 -2.62 -15.77
C GLY A 125 2.03 -3.05 -16.58
N GLY A 126 1.00 -3.55 -15.91
CA GLY A 126 -0.28 -4.00 -16.43
C GLY A 126 -1.11 -4.64 -15.33
N ALA A 127 -2.42 -4.79 -15.56
CA ALA A 127 -3.30 -5.44 -14.59
C ALA A 127 -3.28 -6.96 -14.79
N SER A 128 -3.20 -7.71 -13.69
CA SER A 128 -3.37 -9.17 -13.64
C SER A 128 -4.65 -9.58 -12.91
N ILE A 129 -5.46 -8.59 -12.51
CA ILE A 129 -6.80 -8.75 -11.96
C ILE A 129 -7.85 -8.30 -12.98
N PRO A 130 -9.07 -8.86 -12.94
CA PRO A 130 -10.18 -8.37 -13.74
C PRO A 130 -10.64 -7.00 -13.23
N ILE A 131 -10.57 -5.99 -14.11
CA ILE A 131 -11.09 -4.65 -13.86
C ILE A 131 -12.47 -4.55 -14.52
N PRO A 132 -13.55 -4.27 -13.76
CA PRO A 132 -14.90 -4.24 -14.32
C PRO A 132 -15.11 -3.03 -15.25
N SER A 133 -16.13 -3.13 -16.09
CA SER A 133 -16.60 -1.96 -16.85
C SER A 133 -17.00 -0.82 -15.91
N GLY A 134 -16.77 0.42 -16.36
CA GLY A 134 -16.99 1.60 -15.53
C GLY A 134 -15.85 1.93 -14.55
N VAL A 135 -14.76 1.16 -14.56
CA VAL A 135 -13.49 1.51 -13.90
C VAL A 135 -12.40 1.66 -14.96
N ALA A 136 -11.78 2.82 -15.03
CA ALA A 136 -10.70 3.09 -15.95
C ALA A 136 -9.40 2.38 -15.51
N THR A 137 -8.54 2.04 -16.46
CA THR A 137 -7.20 1.49 -16.20
C THR A 137 -6.15 2.52 -16.58
N ILE A 138 -5.24 2.82 -15.64
CA ILE A 138 -4.07 3.67 -15.84
C ILE A 138 -2.84 2.79 -15.83
N THR A 139 -2.19 2.57 -16.97
CA THR A 139 -1.00 1.71 -17.04
C THR A 139 0.24 2.51 -16.65
N PHE A 140 0.87 2.13 -15.54
CA PHE A 140 2.06 2.77 -15.01
C PHE A 140 3.30 1.93 -15.32
N ASN A 141 4.15 2.38 -16.25
CA ASN A 141 5.41 1.70 -16.56
C ASN A 141 6.46 1.98 -15.48
N ASN A 142 6.44 1.17 -14.41
CA ASN A 142 7.32 1.33 -13.27
C ASN A 142 8.81 1.11 -13.62
N ASP A 143 9.14 0.29 -14.61
CA ASP A 143 10.52 0.03 -15.03
C ASP A 143 11.23 1.29 -15.57
N GLN A 144 10.48 2.24 -16.15
CA GLN A 144 11.02 3.55 -16.54
C GLN A 144 11.24 4.48 -15.35
N MET A 145 10.43 4.36 -14.30
CA MET A 145 10.56 5.20 -13.10
C MET A 145 11.74 4.73 -12.24
N GLY A 146 11.87 3.42 -12.05
CA GLY A 146 13.02 2.77 -11.42
C GLY A 146 13.19 1.35 -11.97
N GLN A 147 14.37 1.04 -12.50
CA GLN A 147 14.63 -0.26 -13.10
C GLN A 147 14.65 -1.39 -12.07
N GLN A 148 14.35 -2.61 -12.51
CA GLN A 148 14.35 -3.82 -11.68
C GLN A 148 14.80 -5.07 -12.45
N SER A 149 15.85 -4.95 -13.27
CA SER A 149 16.40 -6.09 -14.03
C SER A 149 17.45 -6.89 -13.24
N GLY A 150 17.61 -6.59 -11.94
CA GLY A 150 18.58 -7.19 -11.05
C GLY A 150 19.37 -6.15 -10.26
N GLN A 151 20.43 -6.58 -9.56
CA GLN A 151 21.26 -5.68 -8.75
C GLN A 151 21.87 -4.50 -9.52
N SER A 152 22.21 -4.71 -10.79
CA SER A 152 22.80 -3.68 -11.65
C SER A 152 21.84 -2.55 -12.02
N SER A 153 20.55 -2.67 -11.69
CA SER A 153 19.53 -1.63 -11.88
C SER A 153 19.54 -0.56 -10.79
N ARG A 154 20.37 -0.69 -9.76
CA ARG A 154 20.41 0.22 -8.61
C ARG A 154 20.64 1.65 -9.08
N GLY A 155 19.70 2.54 -8.75
CA GLY A 155 19.83 3.97 -9.03
C GLY A 155 19.63 4.34 -10.50
N LYS A 156 18.92 3.52 -11.28
CA LYS A 156 18.62 3.76 -12.71
C LYS A 156 17.13 3.92 -12.95
N GLY A 157 16.75 4.92 -13.76
CA GLY A 157 15.35 5.27 -14.06
C GLY A 157 15.06 6.74 -13.76
N LYS A 158 13.92 7.23 -14.23
CA LYS A 158 13.57 8.66 -14.20
C LYS A 158 13.60 9.28 -12.80
N PHE A 159 13.22 8.52 -11.78
CA PHE A 159 13.33 9.00 -10.40
C PHE A 159 14.80 9.34 -10.05
N TYR A 160 15.74 8.50 -10.45
CA TYR A 160 17.17 8.67 -10.17
C TYR A 160 17.85 9.64 -11.11
N ASP A 161 17.32 9.83 -12.32
CA ASP A 161 17.76 10.93 -13.20
C ASP A 161 17.47 12.28 -12.53
N LEU A 162 16.33 12.39 -11.82
CA LEU A 162 15.92 13.58 -11.06
C LEU A 162 16.69 13.73 -9.73
N TYR A 163 16.66 12.72 -8.86
CA TYR A 163 17.20 12.80 -7.49
C TYR A 163 18.66 12.32 -7.34
N GLY A 164 19.26 11.78 -8.40
CA GLY A 164 20.61 11.22 -8.41
C GLY A 164 20.64 9.69 -8.21
N SER A 165 21.61 9.03 -8.85
CA SER A 165 21.80 7.57 -8.79
C SER A 165 22.15 7.05 -7.39
N GLY A 166 22.76 7.90 -6.55
CA GLY A 166 23.09 7.61 -5.15
C GLY A 166 21.96 7.87 -4.15
N HIS A 167 20.75 8.23 -4.60
CA HIS A 167 19.62 8.47 -3.71
C HIS A 167 19.23 7.20 -2.90
N SER A 168 18.82 7.37 -1.65
CA SER A 168 18.58 6.28 -0.69
C SER A 168 17.38 5.40 -1.05
N ALA A 169 16.38 5.94 -1.76
CA ALA A 169 15.14 5.26 -2.15
C ALA A 169 15.38 3.91 -2.86
N GLY A 170 14.70 2.86 -2.41
CA GLY A 170 14.46 1.64 -3.17
C GLY A 170 13.67 1.88 -4.47
N ALA A 171 13.70 0.94 -5.40
CA ALA A 171 12.84 1.02 -6.59
C ALA A 171 11.34 1.06 -6.23
N LEU A 172 10.90 0.37 -5.17
CA LEU A 172 9.50 0.44 -4.74
C LEU A 172 9.08 1.87 -4.34
N THR A 173 9.96 2.55 -3.59
CA THR A 173 9.77 3.95 -3.17
C THR A 173 9.78 4.90 -4.36
N ALA A 174 10.69 4.70 -5.31
CA ALA A 174 10.73 5.47 -6.56
C ALA A 174 9.43 5.31 -7.38
N TRP A 175 8.87 4.09 -7.43
CA TRP A 175 7.61 3.84 -8.12
C TRP A 175 6.42 4.49 -7.41
N ALA A 176 6.36 4.37 -6.07
CA ALA A 176 5.34 5.05 -5.27
C ALA A 176 5.39 6.57 -5.48
N TRP A 177 6.59 7.16 -5.56
CA TRP A 177 6.75 8.58 -5.86
C TRP A 177 6.20 8.89 -7.25
N GLY A 178 6.49 8.05 -8.25
CA GLY A 178 5.94 8.18 -9.59
C GLY A 178 4.40 8.12 -9.62
N VAL A 179 3.78 7.24 -8.85
CA VAL A 179 2.31 7.18 -8.68
C VAL A 179 1.77 8.44 -8.03
N ASP A 180 2.45 8.98 -7.02
CA ASP A 180 2.08 10.23 -6.37
C ASP A 180 2.12 11.42 -7.36
N ARG A 181 3.07 11.40 -8.29
CA ARG A 181 3.13 12.38 -9.41
C ARG A 181 2.04 12.14 -10.46
N VAL A 182 1.61 10.89 -10.70
CA VAL A 182 0.43 10.61 -11.54
C VAL A 182 -0.83 11.21 -10.90
N MET A 183 -0.98 11.12 -9.58
CA MET A 183 -2.09 11.77 -8.87
C MET A 183 -2.03 13.29 -9.00
N ASP A 184 -0.85 13.89 -8.84
CA ASP A 184 -0.66 15.34 -9.09
C ASP A 184 -1.07 15.74 -10.52
N ALA A 185 -0.74 14.92 -11.52
CA ALA A 185 -1.08 15.16 -12.92
C ALA A 185 -2.58 15.03 -13.20
N LEU A 186 -3.25 14.03 -12.61
CA LEU A 186 -4.70 13.88 -12.71
C LEU A 186 -5.43 15.07 -12.07
N GLU A 187 -4.95 15.59 -10.94
CA GLU A 187 -5.55 16.74 -10.26
C GLU A 187 -5.30 18.06 -11.03
N ALA A 188 -4.17 18.19 -11.70
CA ALA A 188 -3.77 19.40 -12.42
C ALA A 188 -4.31 19.48 -13.86
N THR A 189 -4.94 18.42 -14.39
CA THR A 189 -5.44 18.37 -15.76
C THR A 189 -6.94 18.09 -15.80
N THR A 190 -7.54 18.27 -16.98
CA THR A 190 -8.97 18.03 -17.21
C THR A 190 -9.17 17.24 -18.50
N GLY A 191 -10.39 16.74 -18.74
CA GLY A 191 -10.76 16.03 -19.97
C GLY A 191 -10.45 14.52 -19.99
N HIS A 192 -9.78 14.01 -18.95
CA HIS A 192 -9.55 12.56 -18.76
C HIS A 192 -10.73 11.84 -18.07
N ASN A 193 -11.70 12.58 -17.53
CA ASN A 193 -12.89 12.08 -16.85
C ASN A 193 -12.63 11.20 -15.61
N ILE A 194 -11.42 11.20 -15.04
CA ILE A 194 -11.10 10.39 -13.86
C ILE A 194 -11.48 11.15 -12.60
N ASP A 195 -12.14 10.46 -11.67
CA ASP A 195 -12.36 10.95 -10.30
C ASP A 195 -11.14 10.62 -9.43
N THR A 196 -10.35 11.63 -9.08
CA THR A 196 -9.12 11.46 -8.29
C THR A 196 -9.36 10.99 -6.86
N LYS A 197 -10.60 11.07 -6.36
CA LYS A 197 -10.98 10.54 -5.03
C LYS A 197 -11.27 9.04 -5.06
N ARG A 198 -11.37 8.43 -6.25
CA ARG A 198 -11.73 7.02 -6.47
C ARG A 198 -10.69 6.33 -7.35
N VAL A 199 -9.43 6.43 -6.92
CA VAL A 199 -8.28 5.80 -7.59
C VAL A 199 -7.73 4.65 -6.74
N GLY A 200 -7.72 3.45 -7.29
CA GLY A 200 -7.04 2.29 -6.73
C GLY A 200 -5.65 2.08 -7.32
N VAL A 201 -4.87 1.17 -6.73
CA VAL A 201 -3.57 0.74 -7.25
C VAL A 201 -3.43 -0.78 -7.19
N THR A 202 -2.89 -1.38 -8.24
CA THR A 202 -2.68 -2.83 -8.33
C THR A 202 -1.40 -3.19 -9.08
N GLY A 203 -1.00 -4.44 -8.91
CA GLY A 203 0.10 -5.09 -9.59
C GLY A 203 0.26 -6.51 -9.06
N CYS A 204 0.92 -7.38 -9.84
CA CYS A 204 1.20 -8.75 -9.42
C CYS A 204 2.69 -9.00 -9.16
N SER A 205 3.03 -9.90 -8.21
CA SER A 205 4.42 -10.31 -7.95
C SER A 205 5.28 -9.11 -7.51
N ARG A 206 6.43 -8.87 -8.16
CA ARG A 206 7.26 -7.67 -7.97
C ARG A 206 6.48 -6.36 -8.11
N ASN A 207 5.51 -6.30 -9.02
CA ASN A 207 4.65 -5.13 -9.19
C ASN A 207 3.56 -5.07 -8.10
N GLY A 208 3.20 -6.20 -7.49
CA GLY A 208 2.35 -6.27 -6.30
C GLY A 208 3.02 -5.70 -5.05
N LYS A 209 4.34 -5.95 -4.89
CA LYS A 209 5.17 -5.28 -3.86
C LYS A 209 5.11 -3.74 -4.04
N GLY A 210 5.28 -3.29 -5.29
CA GLY A 210 5.17 -1.88 -5.67
C GLY A 210 3.79 -1.27 -5.39
N ALA A 211 2.71 -1.98 -5.74
CA ALA A 211 1.35 -1.54 -5.48
C ALA A 211 1.05 -1.43 -3.97
N PHE A 212 1.56 -2.35 -3.15
CA PHE A 212 1.43 -2.26 -1.70
C PHE A 212 2.15 -1.03 -1.15
N VAL A 213 3.42 -0.84 -1.51
CA VAL A 213 4.20 0.34 -1.07
C VAL A 213 3.53 1.65 -1.53
N ALA A 214 3.01 1.71 -2.75
CA ALA A 214 2.25 2.87 -3.21
C ALA A 214 0.96 3.10 -2.44
N ALA A 215 0.20 2.04 -2.15
CA ALA A 215 -0.99 2.15 -1.31
C ALA A 215 -0.63 2.70 0.08
N ALA A 216 0.51 2.32 0.66
CA ALA A 216 0.95 2.80 1.97
C ALA A 216 1.48 4.25 1.94
N LEU A 217 2.30 4.62 0.95
CA LEU A 217 2.99 5.92 0.90
C LEU A 217 2.15 7.02 0.25
N VAL A 218 1.22 6.67 -0.64
CA VAL A 218 0.37 7.64 -1.37
C VAL A 218 -1.02 7.66 -0.74
N ASN A 219 -1.23 8.60 0.18
CA ASN A 219 -2.48 8.73 0.94
C ASN A 219 -3.72 9.08 0.09
N ARG A 220 -3.53 9.47 -1.18
CA ARG A 220 -4.60 9.74 -2.16
C ARG A 220 -5.16 8.49 -2.82
N ILE A 221 -4.54 7.31 -2.64
CA ILE A 221 -5.04 6.04 -3.17
C ILE A 221 -6.20 5.54 -2.30
N ALA A 222 -7.39 5.43 -2.87
CA ALA A 222 -8.60 4.97 -2.19
C ALA A 222 -8.62 3.45 -1.92
N LEU A 223 -8.00 2.66 -2.79
CA LEU A 223 -7.98 1.18 -2.70
C LEU A 223 -6.63 0.58 -3.12
N GLY A 224 -5.95 -0.11 -2.20
CA GLY A 224 -4.79 -0.95 -2.51
C GLY A 224 -5.18 -2.38 -2.86
N ILE A 225 -4.65 -2.92 -3.96
CA ILE A 225 -4.90 -4.28 -4.45
C ILE A 225 -3.57 -4.98 -4.82
N PRO A 226 -2.69 -5.27 -3.85
CA PRO A 226 -1.49 -6.07 -4.11
C PRO A 226 -1.89 -7.52 -4.39
N GLN A 227 -1.47 -8.04 -5.55
CA GLN A 227 -1.69 -9.44 -5.95
C GLN A 227 -0.38 -10.22 -5.89
N GLU A 228 -0.39 -11.37 -5.22
CA GLU A 228 0.69 -12.38 -5.18
C GLU A 228 2.06 -11.74 -4.92
N SER A 229 2.06 -10.78 -3.99
CA SER A 229 3.20 -9.91 -3.70
C SER A 229 4.26 -10.63 -2.87
N GLY A 230 3.86 -11.59 -2.03
CA GLY A 230 4.74 -12.40 -1.20
C GLY A 230 5.72 -11.59 -0.35
N SER A 231 6.97 -12.07 -0.28
CA SER A 231 8.10 -11.44 0.41
C SER A 231 8.31 -9.99 -0.04
N GLY A 232 8.35 -9.02 0.88
CA GLY A 232 8.46 -7.61 0.50
C GLY A 232 7.14 -6.94 0.08
N GLY A 233 6.02 -7.64 0.21
CA GLY A 233 4.67 -7.13 0.07
C GLY A 233 3.81 -7.61 1.24
N ALA A 234 3.00 -8.63 1.02
CA ALA A 234 2.09 -9.18 2.02
C ALA A 234 2.76 -10.04 3.10
N ALA A 235 3.95 -10.58 2.86
CA ALA A 235 4.64 -11.42 3.84
C ALA A 235 5.42 -10.55 4.85
N CYS A 236 5.44 -10.99 6.11
CA CYS A 236 6.26 -10.36 7.16
C CYS A 236 7.64 -11.00 7.20
N TRP A 237 8.70 -10.19 7.32
CA TRP A 237 10.08 -10.66 7.29
C TRP A 237 10.36 -11.69 8.38
N ARG A 238 9.94 -11.40 9.61
CA ARG A 238 10.14 -12.30 10.77
C ARG A 238 9.49 -13.67 10.59
N ILE A 239 8.30 -13.69 9.98
CA ILE A 239 7.57 -14.93 9.76
C ILE A 239 8.22 -15.72 8.64
N SER A 240 8.65 -15.05 7.57
CA SER A 240 9.38 -15.69 6.48
C SER A 240 10.70 -16.33 6.95
N ASP A 241 11.46 -15.63 7.80
CA ASP A 241 12.67 -16.18 8.42
C ASP A 241 12.36 -17.37 9.33
N SER A 242 11.28 -17.30 10.12
CA SER A 242 10.82 -18.41 10.97
C SER A 242 10.45 -19.65 10.14
N GLU A 243 9.69 -19.47 9.06
CA GLU A 243 9.30 -20.58 8.17
C GLU A 243 10.52 -21.14 7.41
N LYS A 244 11.46 -20.29 7.01
CA LYS A 244 12.72 -20.73 6.41
C LYS A 244 13.53 -21.60 7.37
N ALA A 245 13.62 -21.20 8.64
CA ALA A 245 14.29 -21.99 9.69
C ALA A 245 13.61 -23.35 9.94
N LYS A 246 12.31 -23.48 9.63
CA LYS A 246 11.56 -24.75 9.64
C LYS A 246 11.74 -25.57 8.35
N GLY A 247 12.63 -25.16 7.45
CA GLY A 247 12.95 -25.88 6.21
C GLY A 247 12.01 -25.59 5.03
N LYS A 248 11.17 -24.55 5.10
CA LYS A 248 10.29 -24.18 3.98
C LYS A 248 11.07 -23.52 2.84
N ASN A 249 10.65 -23.77 1.60
CA ASN A 249 11.15 -23.07 0.42
C ASN A 249 10.44 -21.73 0.23
N ILE A 250 10.88 -20.72 0.97
CA ILE A 250 10.27 -19.39 1.04
C ILE A 250 11.33 -18.31 0.78
N GLN A 251 10.94 -17.23 0.10
CA GLN A 251 11.79 -16.06 -0.10
C GLN A 251 11.90 -15.22 1.18
N THR A 252 13.12 -15.05 1.68
CA THR A 252 13.44 -14.24 2.87
C THR A 252 13.98 -12.86 2.53
N SER A 253 14.11 -11.99 3.52
CA SER A 253 14.78 -10.69 3.37
C SER A 253 16.23 -10.83 2.90
N SER A 254 16.96 -11.86 3.35
CA SER A 254 18.35 -12.09 2.95
C SER A 254 18.50 -12.45 1.48
N GLN A 255 17.51 -13.13 0.91
CA GLN A 255 17.53 -13.51 -0.50
C GLN A 255 17.04 -12.37 -1.39
N ILE A 256 15.95 -11.71 -1.02
CA ILE A 256 15.29 -10.72 -1.87
C ILE A 256 16.18 -9.50 -2.16
N VAL A 257 17.06 -9.11 -1.22
CA VAL A 257 18.02 -8.02 -1.41
C VAL A 257 19.13 -8.35 -2.41
N GLY A 258 19.39 -9.64 -2.65
CA GLY A 258 20.34 -10.09 -3.66
C GLY A 258 19.73 -10.22 -5.06
N GLU A 259 18.41 -10.34 -5.16
CA GLU A 259 17.72 -10.50 -6.44
C GLU A 259 17.55 -9.18 -7.18
N ASN A 260 17.18 -8.12 -6.47
CA ASN A 260 16.82 -6.86 -7.09
C ASN A 260 17.01 -5.64 -6.17
N VAL A 261 16.67 -4.47 -6.71
CA VAL A 261 16.92 -3.16 -6.08
C VAL A 261 15.64 -2.53 -5.53
N TRP A 262 14.66 -3.37 -5.20
CA TRP A 262 13.35 -2.97 -4.68
C TRP A 262 13.46 -2.14 -3.40
N PHE A 263 14.40 -2.49 -2.53
CA PHE A 263 14.63 -1.84 -1.23
C PHE A 263 15.82 -0.88 -1.26
N SER A 264 15.91 -0.04 -0.23
CA SER A 264 17.08 0.80 0.03
C SER A 264 18.30 -0.07 0.38
N PRO A 265 19.52 0.37 0.02
CA PRO A 265 20.74 -0.26 0.52
C PRO A 265 20.82 -0.33 2.05
N ALA A 266 20.12 0.57 2.77
CA ALA A 266 20.02 0.52 4.24
C ALA A 266 19.47 -0.81 4.75
N PHE A 267 18.59 -1.46 3.98
CA PHE A 267 17.98 -2.74 4.33
C PHE A 267 18.98 -3.89 4.42
N ASN A 268 20.12 -3.79 3.72
CA ASN A 268 21.17 -4.81 3.76
C ASN A 268 21.74 -5.02 5.16
N ALA A 269 21.71 -3.99 6.03
CA ALA A 269 22.14 -4.11 7.41
C ALA A 269 21.22 -5.00 8.26
N PHE A 270 20.00 -5.28 7.78
CA PHE A 270 18.95 -6.00 8.50
C PHE A 270 18.53 -7.30 7.81
N SER A 271 18.86 -7.48 6.53
CA SER A 271 18.32 -8.54 5.69
C SER A 271 18.57 -9.96 6.21
N THR A 272 19.64 -10.20 6.96
CA THR A 272 19.97 -11.49 7.58
C THR A 272 19.53 -11.60 9.05
N LYS A 273 18.90 -10.55 9.58
CA LYS A 273 18.48 -10.42 10.98
C LYS A 273 17.22 -9.56 11.07
N ALA A 274 16.16 -9.94 10.35
CA ALA A 274 14.95 -9.14 10.25
C ALA A 274 14.28 -8.88 11.62
N ASN A 275 14.54 -9.73 12.61
CA ASN A 275 14.13 -9.51 14.00
C ASN A 275 14.69 -8.21 14.63
N THR A 276 15.72 -7.59 14.04
CA THR A 276 16.30 -6.31 14.46
C THR A 276 15.74 -5.08 13.73
N LEU A 277 14.80 -5.25 12.79
CA LEU A 277 14.05 -4.12 12.22
C LEU A 277 13.10 -3.53 13.25
N SER A 278 12.87 -2.23 13.26
CA SER A 278 11.89 -1.62 14.17
C SER A 278 10.44 -1.88 13.74
N THR A 279 10.23 -2.29 12.49
CA THR A 279 8.91 -2.51 11.87
C THR A 279 8.85 -3.86 11.17
N ASP A 280 7.65 -4.23 10.72
CA ASP A 280 7.41 -5.35 9.81
C ASP A 280 6.16 -5.04 8.95
N HIS A 281 5.89 -5.84 7.92
CA HIS A 281 4.93 -5.51 6.86
C HIS A 281 3.45 -5.49 7.29
N HIS A 282 3.10 -6.01 8.47
CA HIS A 282 1.77 -5.80 9.05
C HIS A 282 1.52 -4.31 9.37
N GLN A 283 2.57 -3.54 9.69
CA GLN A 283 2.48 -2.10 9.88
C GLN A 283 2.44 -1.33 8.54
N LEU A 284 3.02 -1.88 7.46
CA LEU A 284 2.80 -1.35 6.11
C LEU A 284 1.32 -1.40 5.72
N ALA A 285 0.62 -2.50 6.06
CA ALA A 285 -0.84 -2.57 5.94
C ALA A 285 -1.56 -1.50 6.77
N GLY A 286 -1.10 -1.26 8.00
CA GLY A 286 -1.62 -0.24 8.90
C GLY A 286 -1.51 1.19 8.37
N MET A 287 -0.48 1.48 7.56
CA MET A 287 -0.33 2.78 6.89
C MET A 287 -1.39 3.03 5.79
N VAL A 288 -2.02 1.97 5.30
CA VAL A 288 -3.14 2.11 4.36
C VAL A 288 -4.42 2.53 5.10
N ALA A 289 -4.57 2.15 6.38
CA ALA A 289 -5.77 2.44 7.15
C ALA A 289 -6.02 3.95 7.29
N PRO A 290 -7.29 4.42 7.22
CA PRO A 290 -8.53 3.62 7.08
C PRO A 290 -8.95 3.37 5.62
N ARG A 291 -8.09 3.60 4.61
CA ARG A 291 -8.42 3.42 3.19
C ARG A 291 -8.62 1.93 2.87
N GLY A 292 -9.20 1.64 1.70
CA GLY A 292 -9.45 0.25 1.31
C GLY A 292 -8.15 -0.51 1.04
N LEU A 293 -8.05 -1.75 1.51
CA LEU A 293 -6.97 -2.66 1.19
C LEU A 293 -7.53 -4.08 1.02
N ILE A 294 -7.34 -4.68 -0.15
CA ILE A 294 -7.60 -6.11 -0.36
C ILE A 294 -6.34 -6.78 -0.87
N VAL A 295 -5.77 -7.63 -0.04
CA VAL A 295 -4.56 -8.39 -0.36
C VAL A 295 -4.96 -9.73 -0.94
N ILE A 296 -4.47 -10.01 -2.15
CA ILE A 296 -4.82 -11.21 -2.92
C ILE A 296 -3.54 -12.05 -3.03
N GLU A 297 -3.55 -13.27 -2.53
CA GLU A 297 -2.36 -14.13 -2.50
C GLU A 297 -2.66 -15.52 -3.06
N ASN A 298 -1.56 -16.22 -3.37
CA ASN A 298 -1.55 -17.59 -3.85
C ASN A 298 -0.84 -18.50 -2.84
N GLU A 299 -1.17 -19.79 -2.85
CA GLU A 299 -0.54 -20.78 -1.98
C GLU A 299 0.74 -21.38 -2.59
N ILE A 300 1.60 -20.51 -3.14
CA ILE A 300 2.93 -20.86 -3.67
C ILE A 300 3.96 -20.74 -2.55
N ASP A 301 4.79 -21.77 -2.36
CA ASP A 301 5.81 -21.85 -1.32
C ASP A 301 6.72 -20.60 -1.27
N TRP A 302 7.18 -20.14 -2.43
CA TRP A 302 8.05 -18.99 -2.59
C TRP A 302 7.47 -17.69 -2.04
N LEU A 303 6.15 -17.49 -2.20
CA LEU A 303 5.43 -16.32 -1.70
C LEU A 303 5.28 -16.35 -0.18
N GLY A 304 5.33 -17.55 0.41
CA GLY A 304 5.25 -17.78 1.83
C GLY A 304 3.83 -17.70 2.38
N PRO A 305 2.95 -18.68 2.09
CA PRO A 305 1.52 -18.57 2.39
C PRO A 305 1.22 -18.43 3.90
N VAL A 306 2.02 -19.07 4.76
CA VAL A 306 1.94 -18.87 6.23
C VAL A 306 2.31 -17.45 6.62
N SER A 307 3.37 -16.90 6.00
CA SER A 307 3.86 -15.56 6.25
C SER A 307 2.87 -14.50 5.81
N THR A 308 2.36 -14.57 4.57
CA THR A 308 1.37 -13.63 4.06
C THR A 308 0.08 -13.68 4.88
N THR A 309 -0.40 -14.88 5.21
CA THR A 309 -1.63 -15.05 5.99
C THR A 309 -1.48 -14.46 7.40
N ALA A 310 -0.47 -14.86 8.17
CA ALA A 310 -0.30 -14.36 9.54
C ALA A 310 0.01 -12.86 9.57
N CYS A 311 0.81 -12.36 8.63
CA CYS A 311 1.14 -10.94 8.53
C CYS A 311 -0.09 -10.08 8.24
N MET A 312 -0.93 -10.50 7.29
CA MET A 312 -2.14 -9.76 6.94
C MET A 312 -3.24 -9.91 8.00
N LYS A 313 -3.33 -11.05 8.70
CA LYS A 313 -4.15 -11.16 9.92
C LYS A 313 -3.73 -10.13 10.98
N ALA A 314 -2.43 -9.98 11.23
CA ALA A 314 -1.92 -8.95 12.14
C ALA A 314 -2.21 -7.53 11.63
N GLY A 315 -2.14 -7.29 10.32
CA GLY A 315 -2.54 -6.01 9.70
C GLY A 315 -4.03 -5.71 9.90
N ARG A 316 -4.91 -6.71 9.77
CA ARG A 316 -6.36 -6.56 10.00
C ARG A 316 -6.70 -6.18 11.44
N LEU A 317 -5.88 -6.58 12.42
CA LEU A 317 -6.04 -6.15 13.82
C LEU A 317 -5.88 -4.64 13.99
N ILE A 318 -5.08 -3.98 13.14
CA ILE A 318 -4.95 -2.51 13.12
C ILE A 318 -6.25 -1.87 12.63
N TYR A 319 -6.82 -2.37 11.53
CA TYR A 319 -8.10 -1.89 11.00
C TYR A 319 -9.24 -2.08 12.00
N LYS A 320 -9.24 -3.22 12.71
CA LYS A 320 -10.17 -3.47 13.82
C LYS A 320 -10.01 -2.44 14.93
N ALA A 321 -8.78 -2.14 15.36
CA ALA A 321 -8.51 -1.17 16.42
C ALA A 321 -8.97 0.25 16.05
N LEU A 322 -8.90 0.62 14.76
CA LEU A 322 -9.38 1.90 14.23
C LEU A 322 -10.91 1.96 14.03
N GLY A 323 -11.63 0.86 14.25
CA GLY A 323 -13.08 0.77 14.07
C GLY A 323 -13.53 0.61 12.62
N VAL A 324 -12.63 0.17 11.73
CA VAL A 324 -12.91 -0.06 10.30
C VAL A 324 -12.48 -1.47 9.84
N PRO A 325 -12.86 -2.55 10.55
CA PRO A 325 -12.34 -3.91 10.29
C PRO A 325 -12.59 -4.40 8.87
N ASP A 326 -13.66 -3.95 8.22
CA ASP A 326 -14.07 -4.38 6.88
C ASP A 326 -13.37 -3.59 5.77
N ASN A 327 -12.55 -2.61 6.10
CA ASN A 327 -11.75 -1.87 5.11
C ASN A 327 -10.47 -2.61 4.73
N MET A 328 -10.09 -3.67 5.45
CA MET A 328 -9.00 -4.57 5.05
C MET A 328 -9.46 -6.01 4.90
N GLY A 329 -9.13 -6.59 3.74
CA GLY A 329 -9.40 -7.98 3.41
C GLY A 329 -8.12 -8.71 3.02
N PHE A 330 -8.11 -10.01 3.26
CA PHE A 330 -7.09 -10.93 2.80
C PHE A 330 -7.78 -12.14 2.16
N THR A 331 -7.39 -12.47 0.94
CA THR A 331 -7.89 -13.66 0.25
C THR A 331 -6.71 -14.39 -0.40
N GLY A 332 -6.43 -15.59 0.11
CA GLY A 332 -5.43 -16.51 -0.37
C GLY A 332 -6.09 -17.77 -0.94
N SER A 333 -5.64 -18.22 -2.12
CA SER A 333 -6.11 -19.46 -2.73
C SER A 333 -4.98 -20.16 -3.47
N GLY A 334 -4.90 -21.49 -3.40
CA GLY A 334 -4.02 -22.28 -4.26
C GLY A 334 -4.64 -22.65 -5.60
N ASN A 335 -3.95 -23.55 -6.32
CA ASN A 335 -4.42 -24.23 -7.55
C ASN A 335 -4.69 -23.32 -8.76
N HIS A 336 -3.91 -22.24 -8.90
CA HIS A 336 -3.86 -21.44 -10.13
C HIS A 336 -2.44 -20.99 -10.42
N ASN A 337 -2.17 -20.69 -11.70
CA ASN A 337 -0.87 -20.18 -12.11
C ASN A 337 -0.56 -18.85 -11.44
N HIS A 338 0.73 -18.61 -11.20
CA HIS A 338 1.22 -17.33 -10.66
C HIS A 338 0.72 -16.15 -11.52
N CYS A 339 0.14 -15.15 -10.87
CA CYS A 339 -0.49 -13.97 -11.49
C CYS A 339 -1.71 -14.25 -12.38
N SER A 340 -2.22 -15.47 -12.42
CA SER A 340 -3.51 -15.79 -13.05
C SER A 340 -4.61 -15.66 -12.01
N PHE A 341 -5.41 -14.60 -12.09
CA PHE A 341 -6.48 -14.36 -11.12
C PHE A 341 -7.52 -15.50 -11.10
N PRO A 342 -7.76 -16.16 -9.95
CA PRO A 342 -8.67 -17.29 -9.88
C PRO A 342 -10.12 -16.84 -9.65
N SER A 343 -11.08 -17.57 -10.22
CA SER A 343 -12.50 -17.21 -10.17
C SER A 343 -13.10 -17.24 -8.76
N ASN A 344 -12.56 -18.06 -7.86
CA ASN A 344 -13.03 -18.16 -6.47
C ASN A 344 -12.73 -16.92 -5.62
N GLN A 345 -11.80 -16.06 -6.04
CA GLN A 345 -11.48 -14.78 -5.39
C GLN A 345 -12.24 -13.58 -6.01
N GLN A 346 -12.98 -13.80 -7.11
CA GLN A 346 -13.67 -12.74 -7.85
C GLN A 346 -14.67 -11.96 -6.99
N SER A 347 -15.47 -12.66 -6.17
CA SER A 347 -16.49 -12.01 -5.33
C SER A 347 -15.88 -11.07 -4.30
N ASP A 348 -14.72 -11.43 -3.73
CA ASP A 348 -13.99 -10.61 -2.78
C ASP A 348 -13.45 -9.35 -3.46
N LEU A 349 -12.77 -9.50 -4.61
CA LEU A 349 -12.27 -8.36 -5.39
C LEU A 349 -13.40 -7.41 -5.78
N THR A 350 -14.51 -7.94 -6.31
CA THR A 350 -15.68 -7.16 -6.70
C THR A 350 -16.27 -6.39 -5.53
N ALA A 351 -16.35 -6.99 -4.33
CA ALA A 351 -16.87 -6.29 -3.15
C ALA A 351 -16.02 -5.05 -2.78
N TYR A 352 -14.70 -5.15 -2.84
CA TYR A 352 -13.81 -4.03 -2.55
C TYR A 352 -13.86 -2.95 -3.64
N ILE A 353 -13.86 -3.32 -4.91
CA ILE A 353 -14.02 -2.35 -6.01
C ILE A 353 -15.36 -1.63 -5.90
N ASN A 354 -16.44 -2.36 -5.62
CA ASN A 354 -17.77 -1.76 -5.49
C ASN A 354 -17.85 -0.78 -4.31
N ARG A 355 -17.26 -1.15 -3.16
CA ARG A 355 -17.28 -0.32 -1.94
C ARG A 355 -16.40 0.93 -2.05
N PHE A 356 -15.16 0.80 -2.54
CA PHE A 356 -14.16 1.87 -2.46
C PHE A 356 -13.99 2.69 -3.73
N LEU A 357 -14.41 2.17 -4.90
CA LEU A 357 -14.24 2.84 -6.18
C LEU A 357 -15.56 3.18 -6.88
N LEU A 358 -16.56 2.29 -6.83
CA LEU A 358 -17.84 2.52 -7.50
C LEU A 358 -18.90 3.15 -6.59
N ASN A 359 -18.73 3.08 -5.27
CA ASN A 359 -19.72 3.49 -4.27
C ASN A 359 -21.09 2.82 -4.45
N THR A 360 -21.12 1.60 -4.97
CA THR A 360 -22.36 0.82 -5.22
C THR A 360 -22.68 -0.17 -4.11
N GLY A 361 -21.90 -0.16 -3.02
CA GLY A 361 -22.05 -1.09 -1.89
C GLY A 361 -21.24 -2.37 -2.07
N GLY A 362 -21.65 -3.46 -1.43
CA GLY A 362 -20.92 -4.72 -1.39
C GLY A 362 -20.38 -5.02 0.01
N SER A 363 -20.68 -6.22 0.52
CA SER A 363 -20.19 -6.64 1.82
C SER A 363 -18.71 -6.99 1.72
N THR A 364 -17.86 -6.21 2.37
CA THR A 364 -16.44 -6.54 2.58
C THR A 364 -16.20 -7.13 3.97
N ALA A 365 -17.26 -7.58 4.64
CA ALA A 365 -17.18 -8.09 5.99
C ALA A 365 -16.45 -9.44 6.05
N ASN A 366 -15.50 -9.55 6.97
CA ASN A 366 -14.81 -10.81 7.32
C ASN A 366 -14.14 -11.54 6.14
N ILE A 367 -13.66 -10.81 5.13
CA ILE A 367 -12.83 -11.39 4.07
C ILE A 367 -11.42 -11.65 4.62
N GLU A 368 -11.22 -12.83 5.20
CA GLU A 368 -9.95 -13.36 5.68
C GLU A 368 -9.87 -14.85 5.33
N LYS A 369 -9.41 -15.14 4.11
CA LYS A 369 -9.33 -16.49 3.54
C LYS A 369 -7.87 -16.82 3.24
N GLY A 370 -7.44 -18.03 3.53
CA GLY A 370 -6.08 -18.50 3.24
C GLY A 370 -5.72 -19.71 4.11
N PRO A 371 -4.50 -20.25 3.99
CA PRO A 371 -4.08 -21.41 4.76
C PRO A 371 -4.07 -21.12 6.26
N THR A 372 -4.18 -22.18 7.06
CA THR A 372 -4.12 -22.05 8.52
C THR A 372 -2.76 -21.48 8.94
N ALA A 373 -2.79 -20.30 9.55
CA ALA A 373 -1.65 -19.68 10.20
C ALA A 373 -2.09 -19.15 11.57
N ASP A 374 -1.38 -19.59 12.62
CA ASP A 374 -1.62 -19.15 13.99
C ASP A 374 -0.94 -17.80 14.24
N VAL A 375 -1.72 -16.72 14.15
CA VAL A 375 -1.22 -15.36 14.39
C VAL A 375 -0.73 -15.18 15.83
N ALA A 376 -1.27 -15.91 16.82
CA ALA A 376 -0.87 -15.81 18.22
C ALA A 376 0.56 -16.31 18.46
N SER A 377 1.07 -17.19 17.60
CA SER A 377 2.48 -17.59 17.60
C SER A 377 3.43 -16.44 17.23
N TYR A 378 2.95 -15.38 16.57
CA TYR A 378 3.78 -14.28 16.04
C TYR A 378 3.54 -12.92 16.71
N ILE A 379 2.48 -12.76 17.50
CA ILE A 379 2.18 -11.52 18.24
C ILE A 379 2.18 -11.78 19.75
N ASP A 380 2.57 -10.78 20.53
CA ASP A 380 2.52 -10.75 22.00
C ASP A 380 1.71 -9.55 22.54
N TRP A 381 0.95 -8.92 21.66
CA TRP A 381 0.11 -7.76 21.90
C TRP A 381 -1.34 -8.03 21.56
N THR A 382 -2.24 -7.23 22.12
CA THR A 382 -3.68 -7.28 21.83
C THR A 382 -4.11 -5.99 21.15
N ALA A 383 -5.08 -6.09 20.23
CA ALA A 383 -5.62 -4.91 19.56
C ALA A 383 -6.56 -4.14 20.50
N PRO A 384 -6.28 -2.88 20.83
CA PRO A 384 -7.19 -2.05 21.61
C PRO A 384 -8.39 -1.63 20.76
N THR A 385 -9.37 -0.99 21.39
CA THR A 385 -10.32 -0.13 20.67
C THR A 385 -9.82 1.30 20.81
N LEU A 386 -9.39 1.92 19.72
CA LEU A 386 -8.90 3.30 19.75
C LEU A 386 -10.09 4.26 19.78
N SER A 387 -10.15 5.08 20.84
CA SER A 387 -11.21 6.07 21.03
C SER A 387 -11.15 7.19 20.01
#